data_AF-A0A9E5QR43-F1
#
_entry.id   AF-A0A9E5QR43-F1
#
_cell.length_a   1.000
_cell.length_b   1.000
_cell.length_c   1.000
_cell.angle_alpha   90.00
_cell.angle_beta   90.00
_cell.angle_gamma   90.00
#
_symmetry.space_group_name_H-M   'P 1'
#
loop_
_entity.id
_entity.type
_entity.pdbx_description
1 polymer ?
#
loop_
_entity_poly.entity_id
_entity_poly.type
_entity_poly.pdbx_seq_one_letter_code
_entity_poly.pdbx_strand_id
1 'polypeptide(L)'
;MEYVWVPFIAVPLVVAVAAWCRSRWVFFWGTTLAGYLAGGLVVQAAWDYSRSYRGYDFAMMYLALMGFYWAGSQLYARYQQVQQSQQPDLIPDPGLDFAPIAEFKALMGLAGWLLFWSFRHTNYSWYFLDSPWPLWQNLASYWAGGVTLVFVGIAISLIGWRLKQQRLSRMELAITGVWGLSLLLLQMGAIWGLSVVLYNLLVFAIGCLTLWQGLQLAVRWRFWLGLSTLTLQILFRFFEYDTGLLLKALALITCGVGVIVMGIRFERYSSRQINTEG
;
A
#
# COMPACT_ATOMS: atom_id res chain seq x y z
N MET A 1 -0.38 -16.02 23.78
CA MET A 1 0.72 -15.47 22.93
C MET A 1 1.14 -16.40 21.79
N GLU A 2 0.70 -17.66 21.74
CA GLU A 2 1.21 -18.64 20.76
C GLU A 2 0.84 -18.36 19.29
N TYR A 3 -0.21 -17.56 19.04
CA TYR A 3 -0.74 -17.32 17.68
C TYR A 3 -0.04 -16.20 16.89
N VAL A 4 0.87 -15.43 17.51
CA VAL A 4 1.53 -14.29 16.85
C VAL A 4 2.51 -14.73 15.77
N TRP A 5 3.04 -15.96 15.85
CA TRP A 5 4.03 -16.48 14.89
C TRP A 5 3.42 -17.10 13.63
N VAL A 6 2.12 -17.44 13.66
CA VAL A 6 1.41 -18.08 12.54
C VAL A 6 1.56 -17.33 11.21
N PRO A 7 1.44 -15.98 11.16
CA PRO A 7 1.60 -15.22 9.91
C PRO A 7 3.02 -15.34 9.33
N PHE A 8 4.03 -15.33 10.20
CA PHE A 8 5.43 -15.38 9.82
C PHE A 8 5.84 -16.75 9.27
N ILE A 9 5.12 -17.82 9.62
CA ILE A 9 5.33 -19.17 9.09
C ILE A 9 4.45 -19.42 7.86
N ALA A 10 3.19 -18.99 7.92
CA ALA A 10 2.23 -19.20 6.85
C ALA A 10 2.62 -18.48 5.56
N VAL A 11 3.11 -17.24 5.64
CA VAL A 11 3.48 -16.47 4.44
C VAL A 11 4.62 -17.13 3.66
N PRO A 12 5.80 -17.48 4.24
CA PRO A 12 6.85 -18.20 3.53
C PRO A 12 6.40 -19.54 2.96
N LEU A 13 5.57 -20.28 3.70
CA LEU A 13 5.05 -21.58 3.26
C LEU A 13 4.14 -21.42 2.04
N VAL A 14 3.25 -20.43 2.05
CA VAL A 14 2.43 -20.07 0.89
C VAL A 14 3.29 -19.65 -0.29
N VAL A 15 4.36 -18.86 -0.07
CA VAL A 15 5.27 -18.47 -1.15
C VAL A 15 5.97 -19.69 -1.74
N ALA A 16 6.44 -20.62 -0.91
CA ALA A 16 7.06 -21.87 -1.35
C ALA A 16 6.09 -22.75 -2.15
N VAL A 17 4.84 -22.89 -1.67
CA VAL A 17 3.79 -23.63 -2.40
C VAL A 17 3.47 -22.95 -3.72
N ALA A 18 3.35 -21.62 -3.76
CA ALA A 18 3.09 -20.89 -4.99
C ALA A 18 4.23 -21.03 -6.01
N ALA A 19 5.48 -21.03 -5.52
CA ALA A 19 6.68 -21.27 -6.33
C ALA A 19 6.70 -22.70 -6.89
N TRP A 20 6.37 -23.70 -6.07
CA TRP A 20 6.25 -25.10 -6.51
C TRP A 20 5.15 -25.25 -7.56
N CYS A 21 3.95 -24.76 -7.28
CA CYS A 21 2.82 -24.82 -8.21
C CYS A 21 3.01 -23.93 -9.45
N ARG A 22 4.05 -23.08 -9.49
CA ARG A 22 4.26 -22.06 -10.53
C ARG A 22 2.97 -21.29 -10.82
N SER A 23 2.24 -20.89 -9.77
CA SER A 23 0.93 -20.24 -9.91
C SER A 23 0.84 -18.87 -9.26
N ARG A 24 0.56 -17.86 -10.10
CA ARG A 24 0.38 -16.46 -9.72
C ARG A 24 -0.85 -16.27 -8.83
N TRP A 25 -1.90 -17.05 -9.11
CA TRP A 25 -3.15 -17.03 -8.35
C TRP A 25 -2.99 -17.68 -6.98
N VAL A 26 -2.20 -18.76 -6.87
CA VAL A 26 -1.90 -19.38 -5.57
C VAL A 26 -1.11 -18.40 -4.71
N PHE A 27 -0.12 -17.71 -5.28
CA PHE A 27 0.59 -16.64 -4.57
C PHE A 27 -0.39 -15.55 -4.13
N PHE A 28 -1.20 -15.02 -5.06
CA PHE A 28 -2.13 -13.93 -4.78
C PHE A 28 -3.13 -14.29 -3.67
N TRP A 29 -3.90 -15.37 -3.83
CA TRP A 29 -4.93 -15.75 -2.87
C TRP A 29 -4.37 -16.28 -1.57
N GLY A 30 -3.31 -17.10 -1.64
CA GLY A 30 -2.69 -17.66 -0.45
C GLY A 30 -2.14 -16.57 0.46
N THR A 31 -1.47 -15.56 -0.11
CA THR A 31 -0.91 -14.46 0.69
C THR A 31 -1.99 -13.50 1.22
N THR A 32 -3.11 -13.34 0.50
CA THR A 32 -4.28 -12.59 0.99
C THR A 32 -4.91 -13.33 2.16
N LEU A 33 -5.14 -14.63 2.03
CA LEU A 33 -5.73 -15.46 3.07
C LEU A 33 -4.85 -15.51 4.32
N ALA A 34 -3.53 -15.70 4.13
CA ALA A 34 -2.58 -15.67 5.24
C ALA A 34 -2.60 -14.32 5.97
N GLY A 35 -2.66 -13.21 5.24
CA GLY A 35 -2.80 -11.86 5.81
C GLY A 35 -4.13 -11.66 6.56
N TYR A 36 -5.23 -12.17 6.01
CA TYR A 36 -6.55 -12.10 6.65
C TYR A 36 -6.60 -12.91 7.95
N LEU A 37 -6.11 -14.15 7.93
CA LEU A 37 -6.03 -15.02 9.11
C LEU A 37 -5.11 -14.43 10.17
N ALA A 38 -3.96 -13.89 9.76
CA ALA A 38 -3.05 -13.17 10.63
C ALA A 38 -3.75 -11.99 11.33
N GLY A 39 -4.43 -11.18 10.54
CA GLY A 39 -5.22 -10.05 11.02
C GLY A 39 -6.31 -10.51 11.99
N GLY A 40 -7.07 -11.55 11.66
CA GLY A 40 -8.12 -12.10 12.49
C GLY A 40 -7.61 -12.64 13.83
N LEU A 41 -6.49 -13.37 13.82
CA LEU A 41 -5.84 -13.86 15.05
C LEU A 41 -5.33 -12.72 15.93
N VAL A 42 -4.81 -11.65 15.33
CA VAL A 42 -4.40 -10.46 16.09
C VAL A 42 -5.62 -9.73 16.64
N VAL A 43 -6.70 -9.57 15.86
CA VAL A 43 -7.95 -8.99 16.36
C VAL A 43 -8.54 -9.82 17.50
N GLN A 44 -8.51 -11.16 17.39
CA GLN A 44 -9.02 -12.07 18.40
C GLN A 44 -8.14 -12.06 19.66
N ALA A 45 -6.82 -12.15 19.52
CA ALA A 45 -5.88 -12.04 20.65
C ALA A 45 -5.96 -10.66 21.32
N ALA A 46 -6.20 -9.61 20.53
CA ALA A 46 -6.45 -8.26 21.03
C ALA A 46 -7.85 -8.11 21.64
N TRP A 47 -8.83 -8.97 21.28
CA TRP A 47 -10.18 -8.92 21.84
C TRP A 47 -10.20 -9.24 23.34
N ASP A 48 -9.33 -10.16 23.76
CA ASP A 48 -9.19 -10.63 25.14
C ASP A 48 -8.38 -9.66 26.03
N TYR A 49 -7.58 -8.76 25.43
CA TYR A 49 -6.84 -7.70 26.12
C TYR A 49 -7.58 -6.35 25.97
N SER A 50 -7.52 -5.44 26.94
CA SER A 50 -8.39 -4.23 27.06
C SER A 50 -8.77 -3.45 25.76
N ARG A 51 -9.97 -2.86 25.72
CA ARG A 51 -10.66 -2.27 24.53
C ARG A 51 -9.93 -1.16 23.77
N SER A 52 -8.96 -0.47 24.38
CA SER A 52 -8.52 0.84 23.85
C SER A 52 -7.28 0.83 22.95
N TYR A 53 -6.43 -0.21 22.95
CA TYR A 53 -5.19 -0.23 22.15
C TYR A 53 -5.32 -1.04 20.83
N ARG A 54 -6.49 -1.65 20.59
CA ARG A 54 -6.68 -2.79 19.66
C ARG A 54 -6.65 -2.45 18.18
N GLY A 55 -7.18 -1.28 17.81
CA GLY A 55 -7.24 -0.88 16.41
C GLY A 55 -5.85 -0.59 15.86
N TYR A 56 -5.06 0.14 16.63
CA TYR A 56 -3.74 0.59 16.25
C TYR A 56 -2.79 -0.55 15.84
N ASP A 57 -2.75 -1.64 16.61
CA ASP A 57 -1.86 -2.78 16.35
C ASP A 57 -2.22 -3.54 15.07
N PHE A 58 -3.52 -3.79 14.85
CA PHE A 58 -4.00 -4.38 13.61
C PHE A 58 -3.61 -3.53 12.41
N ALA A 59 -3.78 -2.22 12.57
CA ALA A 59 -3.56 -1.25 11.53
C ALA A 59 -2.06 -1.19 11.16
N MET A 60 -1.18 -1.14 12.18
CA MET A 60 0.27 -1.22 11.99
C MET A 60 0.72 -2.52 11.34
N MET A 61 0.15 -3.66 11.74
CA MET A 61 0.51 -4.95 11.14
C MET A 61 0.10 -5.02 9.66
N TYR A 62 -1.07 -4.48 9.31
CA TYR A 62 -1.50 -4.40 7.91
C TYR A 62 -0.53 -3.57 7.07
N LEU A 63 -0.15 -2.37 7.55
CA LEU A 63 0.86 -1.55 6.87
C LEU A 63 2.21 -2.27 6.76
N ALA A 64 2.67 -2.93 7.83
CA ALA A 64 3.94 -3.65 7.81
C ALA A 64 3.93 -4.79 6.77
N LEU A 65 2.83 -5.55 6.69
CA LEU A 65 2.68 -6.63 5.71
C LEU A 65 2.72 -6.10 4.27
N MET A 66 2.04 -4.98 4.00
CA MET A 66 2.04 -4.35 2.68
C MET A 66 3.39 -3.72 2.33
N GLY A 67 4.07 -3.10 3.32
CA GLY A 67 5.43 -2.62 3.18
C GLY A 67 6.44 -3.75 2.91
N PHE A 68 6.20 -4.93 3.48
CA PHE A 68 6.98 -6.14 3.18
C PHE A 68 6.80 -6.60 1.73
N TYR A 69 5.56 -6.61 1.19
CA TYR A 69 5.34 -6.90 -0.22
C TYR A 69 6.04 -5.88 -1.14
N TRP A 70 5.98 -4.59 -0.79
CA TRP A 70 6.69 -3.54 -1.52
C TRP A 70 8.19 -3.80 -1.51
N ALA A 71 8.81 -3.94 -0.34
CA ALA A 71 10.24 -4.16 -0.21
C ALA A 71 10.69 -5.47 -0.89
N GLY A 72 9.91 -6.55 -0.75
CA GLY A 72 10.19 -7.84 -1.36
C GLY A 72 10.18 -7.79 -2.90
N SER A 73 9.17 -7.15 -3.50
CA SER A 73 9.09 -6.97 -4.96
C SER A 73 10.32 -6.21 -5.49
N GLN A 74 10.74 -5.20 -4.74
CA GLN A 74 11.86 -4.33 -5.05
C GLN A 74 13.21 -5.04 -4.89
N LEU A 75 13.36 -5.93 -3.91
CA LEU A 75 14.56 -6.75 -3.73
C LEU A 75 14.67 -7.80 -4.84
N TYR A 76 13.56 -8.42 -5.22
CA TYR A 76 13.51 -9.41 -6.28
C TYR A 76 13.87 -8.82 -7.65
N ALA A 77 13.31 -7.66 -7.99
CA ALA A 77 13.67 -6.95 -9.24
C ALA A 77 15.18 -6.66 -9.33
N ARG A 78 15.81 -6.29 -8.20
CA ARG A 78 17.26 -6.10 -8.13
C ARG A 78 18.03 -7.39 -8.32
N TYR A 79 17.60 -8.48 -7.67
CA TYR A 79 18.24 -9.78 -7.80
C TYR A 79 18.29 -10.20 -9.27
N GLN A 80 17.17 -10.06 -9.99
CA GLN A 80 17.10 -10.32 -11.42
C GLN A 80 18.05 -9.42 -12.23
N GLN A 81 18.08 -8.11 -11.95
CA GLN A 81 18.96 -7.18 -12.67
C GLN A 81 20.45 -7.51 -12.46
N VAL A 82 20.85 -7.85 -11.23
CA VAL A 82 22.23 -8.25 -10.93
C VAL A 82 22.56 -9.56 -11.66
N GLN A 83 21.66 -10.53 -11.65
CA GLN A 83 21.85 -11.80 -12.33
C GLN A 83 22.01 -11.61 -13.85
N GLN A 84 21.19 -10.77 -14.48
CA GLN A 84 21.33 -10.39 -15.88
C GLN A 84 22.65 -9.66 -16.18
N SER A 85 23.11 -8.79 -15.27
CA SER A 85 24.39 -8.09 -15.46
C SER A 85 25.60 -9.02 -15.37
N GLN A 86 25.50 -10.09 -14.58
CA GLN A 86 26.58 -11.08 -14.41
C GLN A 86 26.58 -12.13 -15.53
N GLN A 87 25.40 -12.48 -16.06
CA GLN A 87 25.26 -13.43 -17.16
C GLN A 87 24.30 -12.85 -18.20
N PRO A 88 24.80 -12.05 -19.16
CA PRO A 88 23.95 -11.41 -20.17
C PRO A 88 23.26 -12.43 -21.10
N ASP A 89 23.85 -13.61 -21.26
CA ASP A 89 23.29 -14.71 -22.07
C ASP A 89 22.31 -15.60 -21.30
N LEU A 90 22.16 -15.40 -19.98
CA LEU A 90 21.18 -16.13 -19.18
C LEU A 90 19.78 -15.65 -19.59
N ILE A 91 19.13 -16.43 -20.45
CA ILE A 91 17.71 -16.24 -20.76
C ILE A 91 16.97 -16.23 -19.42
N PRO A 92 16.31 -15.11 -19.04
CA PRO A 92 15.56 -15.06 -17.80
C PRO A 92 14.59 -16.22 -17.84
N ASP A 93 14.69 -17.12 -16.87
CA ASP A 93 13.79 -18.25 -16.79
C ASP A 93 12.37 -17.66 -16.82
N PRO A 94 11.52 -17.97 -17.82
CA PRO A 94 10.16 -17.43 -17.89
C PRO A 94 9.30 -17.89 -16.69
N GLY A 95 9.90 -18.67 -15.79
CA GLY A 95 9.49 -18.90 -14.43
C GLY A 95 8.88 -17.67 -13.75
N LEU A 96 7.92 -17.97 -12.89
CA LEU A 96 6.98 -17.03 -12.33
C LEU A 96 7.64 -15.80 -11.69
N ASP A 97 7.57 -14.67 -12.40
CA ASP A 97 7.83 -13.38 -11.78
C ASP A 97 6.65 -13.01 -10.86
N PHE A 98 6.91 -13.03 -9.56
CA PHE A 98 5.96 -12.63 -8.52
C PHE A 98 6.05 -11.13 -8.18
N ALA A 99 7.11 -10.43 -8.59
CA ALA A 99 7.30 -9.02 -8.26
C ALA A 99 6.13 -8.12 -8.67
N PRO A 100 5.57 -8.19 -9.91
CA PRO A 100 4.47 -7.29 -10.28
C PRO A 100 3.20 -7.56 -9.45
N ILE A 101 2.99 -8.79 -8.99
CA ILE A 101 1.83 -9.14 -8.16
C ILE A 101 2.02 -8.64 -6.74
N ALA A 102 3.21 -8.83 -6.18
CA ALA A 102 3.57 -8.30 -4.86
C ALA A 102 3.49 -6.77 -4.84
N GLU A 103 3.97 -6.11 -5.90
CA GLU A 103 3.87 -4.66 -6.05
C GLU A 103 2.42 -4.19 -6.17
N PHE A 104 1.61 -4.83 -7.02
CA PHE A 104 0.17 -4.54 -7.14
C PHE A 104 -0.52 -4.62 -5.78
N LYS A 105 -0.26 -5.69 -5.02
CA LYS A 105 -0.82 -5.88 -3.69
C LYS A 105 -0.37 -4.80 -2.71
N ALA A 106 0.91 -4.45 -2.72
CA ALA A 106 1.44 -3.42 -1.84
C ALA A 106 0.79 -2.05 -2.12
N LEU A 107 0.68 -1.67 -3.39
CA LEU A 107 0.07 -0.40 -3.78
C LEU A 107 -1.44 -0.38 -3.54
N MET A 108 -2.14 -1.47 -3.85
CA MET A 108 -3.57 -1.60 -3.56
C MET A 108 -3.83 -1.56 -2.06
N GLY A 109 -3.00 -2.24 -1.27
CA GLY A 109 -3.08 -2.21 0.18
C GLY A 109 -2.79 -0.83 0.76
N LEU A 110 -1.77 -0.12 0.26
CA LEU A 110 -1.50 1.27 0.65
C LEU A 110 -2.68 2.18 0.30
N ALA A 111 -3.20 2.10 -0.92
CA ALA A 111 -4.32 2.92 -1.37
C ALA A 111 -5.57 2.66 -0.51
N GLY A 112 -5.92 1.39 -0.28
CA GLY A 112 -7.03 0.99 0.59
C GLY A 112 -6.84 1.46 2.03
N TRP A 113 -5.61 1.36 2.55
CA TRP A 113 -5.26 1.88 3.87
C TRP A 113 -5.47 3.39 3.98
N LEU A 114 -4.88 4.15 3.06
CA LEU A 114 -4.97 5.60 3.07
C LEU A 114 -6.43 6.05 2.90
N LEU A 115 -7.20 5.36 2.06
CA LEU A 115 -8.64 5.58 1.89
C LEU A 115 -9.38 5.34 3.20
N PHE A 116 -9.12 4.22 3.88
CA PHE A 116 -9.75 3.88 5.16
C PHE A 116 -9.51 4.96 6.23
N TRP A 117 -8.26 5.40 6.37
CA TRP A 117 -7.90 6.44 7.35
C TRP A 117 -8.26 7.85 6.96
N SER A 118 -8.62 8.07 5.70
CA SER A 118 -9.08 9.37 5.23
C SER A 118 -10.45 9.73 5.84
N PHE A 119 -11.31 8.77 6.19
CA PHE A 119 -12.66 9.08 6.69
C PHE A 119 -12.63 9.75 8.06
N ARG A 120 -13.47 10.78 8.24
CA ARG A 120 -13.56 11.51 9.50
C ARG A 120 -13.94 10.57 10.63
N HIS A 121 -15.03 9.82 10.44
CA HIS A 121 -15.55 8.95 11.48
C HIS A 121 -14.54 7.87 11.88
N THR A 122 -13.90 7.22 10.92
CA THR A 122 -12.86 6.22 11.19
C THR A 122 -11.68 6.81 11.94
N ASN A 123 -11.16 7.97 11.50
CA ASN A 123 -10.04 8.62 12.15
C ASN A 123 -10.40 8.99 13.61
N TYR A 124 -11.51 9.70 13.84
CA TYR A 124 -11.87 10.13 15.19
C TYR A 124 -12.31 8.99 16.12
N SER A 125 -13.08 8.01 15.62
CA SER A 125 -13.55 6.88 16.45
C SER A 125 -12.42 5.95 16.88
N TRP A 126 -11.35 5.85 16.09
CA TRP A 126 -10.19 5.03 16.42
C TRP A 126 -9.16 5.75 17.30
N TYR A 127 -9.12 7.09 17.25
CA TYR A 127 -8.19 7.89 18.05
C TYR A 127 -8.76 8.43 19.36
N PHE A 128 -10.08 8.39 19.57
CA PHE A 128 -10.71 8.93 20.78
C PHE A 128 -11.70 7.97 21.40
N LEU A 129 -11.38 7.51 22.62
CA LEU A 129 -12.40 7.47 23.67
C LEU A 129 -11.93 7.51 25.13
N ASP A 130 -10.66 7.78 25.54
CA ASP A 130 -10.39 8.28 26.93
C ASP A 130 -8.92 8.50 27.38
N SER A 131 -7.92 8.49 26.50
CA SER A 131 -6.54 8.62 26.96
C SER A 131 -5.97 10.03 26.74
N PRO A 132 -5.87 10.88 27.79
CA PRO A 132 -5.13 12.14 27.75
C PRO A 132 -3.61 11.91 27.89
N TRP A 133 -3.11 10.73 27.53
CA TRP A 133 -1.70 10.42 27.77
C TRP A 133 -0.82 11.14 26.73
N PRO A 134 0.28 11.79 27.17
CA PRO A 134 1.19 12.47 26.27
C PRO A 134 1.84 11.48 25.28
N LEU A 135 2.16 11.97 24.07
CA LEU A 135 2.78 11.23 22.95
C LEU A 135 3.91 10.28 23.38
N TRP A 136 4.67 10.65 24.42
CA TRP A 136 5.77 9.87 25.00
C TRP A 136 5.36 8.58 25.71
N GLN A 137 4.14 8.48 26.26
CA GLN A 137 3.65 7.25 26.90
C GLN A 137 3.16 6.21 25.88
N ASN A 138 2.66 6.65 24.71
CA ASN A 138 2.36 5.74 23.59
C ASN A 138 3.66 5.17 22.98
N LEU A 139 4.72 5.98 22.90
CA LEU A 139 6.07 5.51 22.56
C LEU A 139 6.61 4.49 23.58
N ALA A 140 6.20 4.60 24.86
CA ALA A 140 6.53 3.66 25.93
C ALA A 140 5.61 2.42 25.99
N SER A 141 4.64 2.25 25.09
CA SER A 141 4.04 0.94 24.85
C SER A 141 5.01 0.09 24.00
N TYR A 142 6.07 -0.36 24.68
CA TYR A 142 7.41 -0.69 24.17
C TYR A 142 7.51 -1.68 22.99
N TRP A 143 6.49 -2.48 22.69
CA TRP A 143 6.57 -3.51 21.65
C TRP A 143 6.06 -3.03 20.29
N ALA A 144 4.91 -2.37 20.23
CA ALA A 144 4.34 -1.91 18.95
C ALA A 144 5.12 -0.72 18.37
N GLY A 145 5.51 0.24 19.22
CA GLY A 145 6.38 1.35 18.82
C GLY A 145 7.77 0.88 18.39
N GLY A 146 8.37 -0.05 19.16
CA GLY A 146 9.69 -0.62 18.84
C GLY A 146 9.69 -1.40 17.53
N VAL A 147 8.72 -2.28 17.31
CA VAL A 147 8.58 -3.03 16.06
C VAL A 147 8.34 -2.09 14.87
N THR A 148 7.51 -1.05 15.04
CA THR A 148 7.29 -0.05 13.99
C THR A 148 8.56 0.74 13.66
N LEU A 149 9.30 1.20 14.67
CA LEU A 149 10.56 1.91 14.47
C LEU A 149 11.64 1.00 13.87
N VAL A 150 11.62 -0.30 14.16
CA VAL A 150 12.48 -1.28 13.50
C VAL A 150 12.09 -1.47 12.04
N PHE A 151 10.80 -1.60 11.70
CA PHE A 151 10.37 -1.71 10.30
C PHE A 151 10.59 -0.42 9.52
N VAL A 152 10.30 0.75 10.12
CA VAL A 152 10.61 2.07 9.56
C VAL A 152 12.10 2.26 9.43
N GLY A 153 12.89 1.87 10.43
CA GLY A 153 14.34 1.91 10.42
C GLY A 153 14.92 1.01 9.35
N ILE A 154 14.44 -0.22 9.20
CA ILE A 154 14.83 -1.15 8.12
C ILE A 154 14.44 -0.56 6.78
N ALA A 155 13.23 -0.02 6.61
CA ALA A 155 12.80 0.64 5.39
C ALA A 155 13.72 1.83 5.05
N ILE A 156 13.98 2.73 6.01
CA ILE A 156 14.87 3.89 5.84
C ILE A 156 16.31 3.47 5.58
N SER A 157 16.84 2.45 6.26
CA SER A 157 18.18 1.92 6.03
C SER A 157 18.30 1.24 4.68
N LEU A 158 17.27 0.53 4.22
CA LEU A 158 17.21 -0.04 2.87
C LEU A 158 17.12 1.07 1.81
N ILE A 159 16.35 2.13 2.06
CA ILE A 159 16.27 3.32 1.19
C ILE A 159 17.61 4.07 1.17
N GLY A 160 18.24 4.30 2.32
CA GLY A 160 19.52 5.00 2.46
C GLY A 160 20.68 4.23 1.84
N TRP A 161 20.70 2.90 2.00
CA TRP A 161 21.62 2.03 1.27
C TRP A 161 21.38 2.12 -0.24
N ARG A 162 20.12 2.13 -0.69
CA ARG A 162 19.80 2.30 -2.12
C ARG A 162 20.21 3.66 -2.69
N LEU A 163 19.96 4.76 -1.97
CA LEU A 163 20.38 6.11 -2.37
C LEU A 163 21.90 6.20 -2.60
N LYS A 164 22.68 5.40 -1.86
CA LYS A 164 24.14 5.32 -1.98
C LYS A 164 24.61 4.47 -3.17
N GLN A 165 23.77 3.56 -3.71
CA GLN A 165 24.19 2.59 -4.72
C GLN A 165 23.65 2.84 -6.14
N GLN A 166 22.43 3.37 -6.37
CA GLN A 166 21.92 3.76 -7.71
C GLN A 166 20.72 4.74 -7.69
N ARG A 167 20.40 5.36 -8.85
CA ARG A 167 19.21 6.18 -9.13
C ARG A 167 17.92 5.36 -8.98
N LEU A 168 17.34 5.34 -7.78
CA LEU A 168 15.91 5.08 -7.63
C LEU A 168 15.14 6.02 -8.56
N SER A 169 14.08 5.51 -9.17
CA SER A 169 13.18 6.41 -9.89
C SER A 169 12.59 7.41 -8.88
N ARG A 170 12.43 8.67 -9.28
CA ARG A 170 11.83 9.70 -8.41
C ARG A 170 10.45 9.27 -7.87
N MET A 171 9.75 8.40 -8.60
CA MET A 171 8.44 7.87 -8.23
C MET A 171 8.49 6.82 -7.12
N GLU A 172 9.45 5.90 -7.14
CA GLU A 172 9.60 4.89 -6.07
C GLU A 172 9.95 5.56 -4.73
N LEU A 173 10.78 6.60 -4.78
CA LEU A 173 11.06 7.43 -3.61
C LEU A 173 9.80 8.13 -3.12
N ALA A 174 8.98 8.67 -4.03
CA ALA A 174 7.72 9.32 -3.66
C ALA A 174 6.74 8.33 -3.00
N ILE A 175 6.54 7.14 -3.58
CA ILE A 175 5.68 6.08 -3.02
C ILE A 175 6.18 5.66 -1.64
N THR A 176 7.49 5.47 -1.48
CA THR A 176 8.06 5.09 -0.20
C THR A 176 7.99 6.23 0.82
N GLY A 177 8.07 7.48 0.38
CA GLY A 177 7.81 8.66 1.20
C GLY A 177 6.35 8.71 1.69
N VAL A 178 5.39 8.35 0.84
CA VAL A 178 3.96 8.24 1.23
C VAL A 178 3.78 7.16 2.30
N TRP A 179 4.44 6.01 2.16
CA TRP A 179 4.47 4.97 3.20
C TRP A 179 4.97 5.51 4.54
N GLY A 180 6.18 6.10 4.54
CA GLY A 180 6.79 6.64 5.76
C GLY A 180 5.96 7.73 6.41
N LEU A 181 5.40 8.65 5.61
CA LEU A 181 4.52 9.70 6.11
C LEU A 181 3.23 9.13 6.68
N SER A 182 2.64 8.10 6.05
CA SER A 182 1.42 7.46 6.57
C SER A 182 1.62 6.81 7.95
N LEU A 183 2.80 6.22 8.19
CA LEU A 183 3.19 5.63 9.47
C LEU A 183 3.43 6.71 10.53
N LEU A 184 4.09 7.80 10.15
CA LEU A 184 4.31 8.95 11.02
C LEU A 184 2.97 9.59 11.44
N LEU A 185 2.03 9.73 10.52
CA LEU A 185 0.67 10.19 10.84
C LEU A 185 -0.05 9.24 11.78
N LEU A 186 0.15 7.92 11.64
CA LEU A 186 -0.47 6.97 12.56
C LEU A 186 0.03 7.20 13.99
N GLN A 187 1.35 7.41 14.15
CA GLN A 187 2.03 7.62 15.42
C GLN A 187 1.70 8.97 16.07
N MET A 188 1.55 10.03 15.27
CA MET A 188 1.18 11.36 15.76
C MET A 188 -0.26 11.41 16.31
N GLY A 189 -1.09 10.45 15.91
CA GLY A 189 -2.49 10.41 16.29
C GLY A 189 -3.35 11.47 15.58
N ALA A 190 -4.64 11.50 15.91
CA ALA A 190 -5.57 12.50 15.38
C ALA A 190 -5.31 13.88 16.00
N ILE A 191 -4.29 14.59 15.53
CA ILE A 191 -4.12 16.00 15.81
C ILE A 191 -5.20 16.76 15.03
N TRP A 192 -6.34 17.02 15.67
CA TRP A 192 -7.27 18.10 15.32
C TRP A 192 -7.66 18.21 13.83
N GLY A 193 -8.07 17.09 13.22
CA GLY A 193 -8.56 17.06 11.83
C GLY A 193 -7.48 17.25 10.75
N LEU A 194 -6.28 17.69 11.12
CA LEU A 194 -5.12 17.77 10.24
C LEU A 194 -4.76 16.38 9.69
N SER A 195 -4.83 15.34 10.52
CA SER A 195 -4.60 13.94 10.11
C SER A 195 -5.51 13.53 8.96
N VAL A 196 -6.81 13.84 9.03
CA VAL A 196 -7.80 13.55 7.99
C VAL A 196 -7.43 14.27 6.69
N VAL A 197 -7.07 15.55 6.77
CA VAL A 197 -6.64 16.33 5.58
C VAL A 197 -5.38 15.71 4.97
N LEU A 198 -4.39 15.38 5.80
CA LEU A 198 -3.13 14.79 5.34
C LEU A 198 -3.34 13.40 4.71
N TYR A 199 -4.19 12.54 5.28
CA TYR A 199 -4.54 11.26 4.66
C TYR A 199 -5.23 11.45 3.31
N ASN A 200 -6.13 12.43 3.17
CA ASN A 200 -6.74 12.74 1.87
C ASN A 200 -5.73 13.21 0.83
N LEU A 201 -4.79 14.07 1.24
CA LEU A 201 -3.69 14.51 0.38
C LEU A 201 -2.80 13.33 -0.03
N LEU A 202 -2.56 12.37 0.88
CA LEU A 202 -1.80 11.17 0.59
C LEU A 202 -2.53 10.21 -0.36
N VAL A 203 -3.84 9.99 -0.18
CA VAL A 203 -4.66 9.20 -1.14
C VAL A 203 -4.60 9.83 -2.52
N PHE A 204 -4.76 11.16 -2.59
CA PHE A 204 -4.70 11.88 -3.84
C PHE A 204 -3.31 11.76 -4.48
N ALA A 205 -2.24 11.93 -3.69
CA ALA A 205 -0.87 11.80 -4.14
C ALA A 205 -0.57 10.39 -4.67
N ILE A 206 -0.95 9.32 -3.94
CA ILE A 206 -0.70 7.95 -4.40
C ILE A 206 -1.52 7.62 -5.65
N GLY A 207 -2.76 8.10 -5.74
CA GLY A 207 -3.60 7.94 -6.93
C GLY A 207 -2.98 8.62 -8.15
N CYS A 208 -2.54 9.87 -8.02
CA CYS A 208 -1.85 10.60 -9.09
C CYS A 208 -0.52 9.96 -9.48
N LEU A 209 0.30 9.56 -8.51
CA LEU A 209 1.60 8.92 -8.75
C LEU A 209 1.43 7.60 -9.51
N THR A 210 0.52 6.73 -9.07
CA THR A 210 0.27 5.43 -9.71
C THR A 210 -0.36 5.57 -11.10
N LEU A 211 -1.30 6.50 -11.27
CA LEU A 211 -1.89 6.84 -12.56
C LEU A 211 -0.82 7.32 -13.55
N TRP A 212 0.00 8.29 -13.12
CA TRP A 212 1.06 8.88 -13.92
C TRP A 212 2.16 7.87 -14.27
N GLN A 213 2.55 7.03 -13.31
CA GLN A 213 3.51 5.94 -13.52
C GLN A 213 2.96 4.89 -14.51
N GLY A 214 1.67 4.55 -14.41
CA GLY A 214 1.00 3.68 -15.37
C GLY A 214 1.00 4.24 -16.79
N LEU A 215 0.77 5.56 -16.93
CA LEU A 215 0.87 6.27 -18.21
C LEU A 215 2.27 6.24 -18.79
N GLN A 216 3.31 6.56 -18.00
CA GLN A 216 4.69 6.62 -18.50
C GLN A 216 5.23 5.26 -18.93
N LEU A 217 4.90 4.20 -18.18
CA LEU A 217 5.42 2.85 -18.40
C LEU A 217 4.48 1.98 -19.24
N ALA A 218 3.35 2.51 -19.70
CA ALA A 218 2.27 1.76 -20.35
C ALA A 218 1.78 0.51 -19.57
N VAL A 219 1.94 0.52 -18.24
CA VAL A 219 1.53 -0.59 -17.37
C VAL A 219 0.06 -0.43 -17.00
N ARG A 220 -0.79 -1.23 -17.65
CA ARG A 220 -2.26 -1.17 -17.52
C ARG A 220 -2.75 -1.20 -16.07
N TRP A 221 -2.25 -2.13 -15.27
CA TRP A 221 -2.75 -2.30 -13.90
C TRP A 221 -2.44 -1.09 -13.01
N ARG A 222 -1.28 -0.44 -13.16
CA ARG A 222 -0.90 0.76 -12.38
C ARG A 222 -1.79 1.93 -12.73
N PHE A 223 -2.06 2.11 -14.03
CA PHE A 223 -2.98 3.13 -14.53
C PHE A 223 -4.39 2.96 -13.93
N TRP A 224 -4.97 1.76 -14.04
CA TRP A 224 -6.30 1.47 -13.51
C TRP A 224 -6.37 1.57 -11.99
N LEU A 225 -5.32 1.16 -11.27
CA LEU A 225 -5.25 1.28 -9.83
C LEU A 225 -5.29 2.75 -9.38
N GLY A 226 -4.49 3.61 -10.01
CA GLY A 226 -4.48 5.04 -9.72
C GLY A 226 -5.80 5.72 -10.05
N LEU A 227 -6.35 5.42 -11.23
CA LEU A 227 -7.65 5.95 -11.66
C LEU A 227 -8.79 5.53 -10.71
N SER A 228 -8.82 4.26 -10.33
CA SER A 228 -9.83 3.73 -9.39
C SER A 228 -9.67 4.34 -8.00
N THR A 229 -8.43 4.54 -7.53
CA THR A 229 -8.15 5.16 -6.23
C THR A 229 -8.69 6.59 -6.16
N LEU A 230 -8.41 7.40 -7.18
CA LEU A 230 -8.92 8.78 -7.25
C LEU A 230 -10.44 8.82 -7.37
N THR A 231 -11.02 7.92 -8.17
CA THR A 231 -12.47 7.81 -8.34
C THR A 231 -13.16 7.42 -7.03
N LEU A 232 -12.65 6.39 -6.35
CA LEU A 232 -13.15 5.95 -5.03
C LEU A 232 -13.03 7.06 -3.99
N GLN A 233 -11.93 7.82 -3.97
CA GLN A 233 -11.78 8.95 -3.05
C GLN A 233 -12.90 9.98 -3.25
N ILE A 234 -13.20 10.35 -4.50
CA ILE A 234 -14.27 11.30 -4.83
C ILE A 234 -15.64 10.74 -4.43
N LEU A 235 -15.92 9.48 -4.80
CA LEU A 235 -17.19 8.81 -4.47
C LEU A 235 -17.41 8.70 -2.96
N PHE A 236 -16.37 8.37 -2.19
CA PHE A 236 -16.51 8.26 -0.75
C PHE A 236 -16.79 9.61 -0.08
N ARG A 237 -16.12 10.68 -0.52
CA ARG A 237 -16.39 12.04 0.01
C ARG A 237 -17.79 12.50 -0.33
N PHE A 238 -18.25 12.16 -1.51
CA PHE A 238 -19.59 12.44 -1.97
C PHE A 238 -20.67 11.79 -1.11
N PHE A 239 -20.44 10.54 -0.68
CA PHE A 239 -21.36 9.85 0.22
C PHE A 239 -21.26 10.34 1.67
N GLU A 240 -20.08 10.79 2.10
CA GLU A 240 -19.85 11.28 3.47
C GLU A 240 -20.47 12.67 3.72
N TYR A 241 -20.47 13.57 2.73
CA TYR A 241 -20.99 14.93 2.89
C TYR A 241 -22.42 15.08 2.37
N ASP A 242 -23.26 15.76 3.15
CA ASP A 242 -24.61 16.18 2.80
C ASP A 242 -24.59 17.33 1.78
N THR A 243 -24.13 17.03 0.57
CA THR A 243 -24.23 17.92 -0.58
C THR A 243 -25.56 17.69 -1.31
N GLY A 244 -26.13 18.76 -1.88
CA GLY A 244 -27.40 18.68 -2.62
C GLY A 244 -27.34 17.72 -3.80
N LEU A 245 -28.48 17.10 -4.12
CA LEU A 245 -28.61 16.04 -5.14
C LEU A 245 -28.06 16.44 -6.53
N LEU A 246 -28.17 17.73 -6.88
CA LEU A 246 -27.73 18.27 -8.17
C LEU A 246 -26.21 18.35 -8.27
N LEU A 247 -25.53 18.83 -7.22
CA LEU A 247 -24.06 18.84 -7.14
C LEU A 247 -23.53 17.41 -7.22
N LYS A 248 -24.26 16.48 -6.60
CA LYS A 248 -23.98 15.06 -6.62
C LYS A 248 -24.05 14.49 -8.05
N ALA A 249 -25.14 14.72 -8.77
CA ALA A 249 -25.24 14.28 -10.16
C ALA A 249 -24.12 14.86 -11.05
N LEU A 250 -23.82 16.15 -10.89
CA LEU A 250 -22.78 16.83 -11.68
C LEU A 250 -21.38 16.26 -11.43
N ALA A 251 -21.00 16.03 -10.18
CA ALA A 251 -19.69 15.47 -9.83
C ALA A 251 -19.51 14.03 -10.37
N LEU A 252 -20.57 13.22 -10.36
CA LEU A 252 -20.54 11.87 -10.92
C LEU A 252 -20.34 11.91 -12.44
N ILE A 253 -21.04 12.81 -13.14
CA ILE A 253 -20.90 12.99 -14.59
C ILE A 253 -19.49 13.45 -14.94
N THR A 254 -18.95 14.47 -14.26
CA THR A 254 -17.60 14.98 -14.55
C THR A 254 -16.52 13.94 -14.25
N CYS A 255 -16.65 13.18 -13.17
CA CYS A 255 -15.75 12.07 -12.86
C CYS A 255 -15.82 10.96 -13.93
N GLY A 256 -17.02 10.55 -14.33
CA GLY A 256 -17.24 9.53 -15.37
C GLY A 256 -16.64 9.94 -16.72
N VAL A 257 -16.88 11.18 -17.16
CA VAL A 257 -16.27 11.72 -18.38
C VAL A 257 -14.74 11.75 -18.28
N GLY A 258 -14.19 12.18 -17.14
CA GLY A 258 -12.75 12.19 -16.90
C GLY A 258 -12.10 10.81 -17.01
N VAL A 259 -12.74 9.79 -16.43
CA VAL A 259 -12.31 8.38 -16.52
C VAL A 259 -12.26 7.90 -17.97
N ILE A 260 -13.32 8.17 -18.75
CA ILE A 260 -13.40 7.77 -20.17
C ILE A 260 -12.30 8.45 -20.99
N VAL A 261 -12.13 9.77 -20.84
CA VAL A 261 -11.12 10.54 -21.57
C VAL A 261 -9.71 10.05 -21.26
N MET A 262 -9.40 9.80 -19.99
CA MET A 262 -8.09 9.27 -19.60
C MET A 262 -7.86 7.85 -20.12
N GLY A 263 -8.88 6.99 -20.11
CA GLY A 263 -8.78 5.64 -20.67
C GLY A 263 -8.43 5.63 -22.16
N ILE A 264 -9.13 6.44 -22.97
CA ILE A 264 -8.86 6.57 -24.40
C ILE A 264 -7.44 7.12 -24.64
N ARG A 265 -7.00 8.09 -23.83
CA ARG A 265 -5.65 8.66 -23.94
C ARG A 265 -4.57 7.63 -23.63
N PHE A 266 -4.80 6.78 -22.63
CA PHE A 266 -3.90 5.70 -22.27
C PHE A 266 -3.76 4.67 -23.41
N GLU A 267 -4.87 4.22 -24.00
CA GLU A 267 -4.83 3.26 -25.12
C GLU A 267 -4.07 3.83 -26.32
N ARG A 268 -4.34 5.08 -26.70
CA ARG A 268 -3.61 5.76 -27.79
C ARG A 268 -2.11 5.85 -27.52
N TYR A 269 -1.72 6.13 -26.26
CA TYR A 269 -0.31 6.19 -25.88
C TYR A 269 0.34 4.81 -25.95
N SER A 270 -0.33 3.78 -25.42
CA SER A 270 0.15 2.40 -25.44
C SER A 270 0.32 1.87 -26.86
N SER A 271 -0.65 2.12 -27.75
CA SER A 271 -0.55 1.73 -29.17
C SER A 271 0.59 2.42 -29.91
N ARG A 272 0.88 3.69 -29.58
CA ARG A 272 2.01 4.41 -30.20
C ARG A 272 3.35 3.84 -29.79
N GLN A 273 3.54 3.51 -28.51
CA GLN A 273 4.79 2.92 -28.04
C GLN A 273 5.10 1.59 -28.74
N ILE A 274 4.10 0.71 -28.86
CA ILE A 274 4.24 -0.60 -29.53
C ILE A 274 4.71 -0.42 -30.98
N ASN A 275 4.17 0.57 -31.72
CA ASN A 275 4.54 0.81 -33.11
C ASN A 275 5.93 1.44 -33.30
N THR A 276 6.54 2.01 -32.26
CA THR A 276 7.92 2.53 -32.30
C THR A 276 8.98 1.48 -31.97
N GLU A 277 8.59 0.38 -31.34
CA GLU A 277 9.50 -0.69 -30.92
C GLU A 277 9.52 -1.90 -31.87
N GLY A 278 8.60 -1.96 -32.84
CA GLY A 278 8.55 -2.97 -33.91
C GLY A 278 9.03 -2.46 -35.25
#